data_AF-Q24114-F1
#
_entry.id   AF-Q24114-F1
#
_cell.length_a   1.000
_cell.length_b   1.000
_cell.length_c   1.000
_cell.angle_alpha   90.00
_cell.angle_beta   90.00
_cell.angle_gamma   90.00
#
_symmetry.space_group_name_H-M   'P 1'
#
loop_
_entity.id
_entity.type
_entity.pdbx_description
1 polymer ?
#
loop_
_entity_poly.entity_id
_entity_poly.type
_entity_poly.pdbx_seq_one_letter_code
_entity_poly.pdbx_strand_id
1 'polypeptide(L)'
;MAARSVRLAQLLLFTLLCGFVGLSAAKHLDLDGIHHHQHHLHSATTHHRRRLQRDSRAKDAVGGSTHQCDAVKSYFESIDIKSSGTYSEKGAICGGNCCNNATELELRDKAAGMFEQLLHHHTSSLRGVLETNAKQFQSHVLELAQISENMTHSLFSKVYTRMVPSSRMMIHQLYTEIMNHLIYTSNYTNSNGQLGRRGIGSVQSNLEEAVRHFFVQLFPVAYHQMVHLSKNNLGDLHEDYVNCLQHNFDEMHPFGDIPQQVQSNLGKSVHMSNVFMNALLQAAEVLSEADALYGEQLTDTCKLHLLKMHYCPNCNGHHSSSRSETKLCYGYCKNVMRGCSAEYAGLLDSPWSGVVDSLNNLVTTHILSDTGIINVIKHLQTYFSEAIMAAMHNGPELEKKVKKTCGTPSLTPYSSGEPDARPPPHKNNVKWATDPDPGMVLFLSTIDKSKEFYTTIVDNFCDEQQHSRDDHSCWSGDRFGDYTQLLINPGTDSQRYNPEVPFNAKAQTGKLNELVDKLFKIRKSIGAAAPSNSIQATHDIQNDMGEGSGGGEGQIGDDEEEYGGAHGSGDGSGDGPHTPIEESEGTTTNEVESRDSGKTSGSNPLEGTATWMLLTLVTMLFSSCS
;
A
#
# COMPACT_ATOMS: atom_id res chain seq x y z
N MET A 1 1.19 -36.42 -16.71
CA MET A 1 0.96 -35.55 -15.54
C MET A 1 0.27 -34.24 -15.91
N ALA A 2 0.59 -33.60 -17.05
CA ALA A 2 -0.05 -32.36 -17.51
C ALA A 2 -1.60 -32.39 -17.62
N ALA A 3 -2.21 -33.51 -18.04
CA ALA A 3 -3.68 -33.59 -18.11
C ALA A 3 -4.37 -33.60 -16.72
N ARG A 4 -3.68 -34.05 -15.67
CA ARG A 4 -4.20 -33.99 -14.29
C ARG A 4 -4.06 -32.60 -13.68
N SER A 5 -2.98 -31.87 -13.99
CA SER A 5 -2.80 -30.49 -13.51
C SER A 5 -3.81 -29.53 -14.13
N VAL A 6 -4.16 -29.70 -15.41
CA VAL A 6 -5.19 -28.87 -16.07
C VAL A 6 -6.57 -29.10 -15.46
N ARG A 7 -6.94 -30.36 -15.16
CA ARG A 7 -8.22 -30.64 -14.48
C ARG A 7 -8.26 -30.10 -13.05
N LEU A 8 -7.15 -30.16 -12.31
CA LEU A 8 -7.08 -29.60 -10.96
C LEU A 8 -7.18 -28.06 -10.97
N ALA A 9 -6.52 -27.41 -11.94
CA ALA A 9 -6.61 -25.96 -12.14
C ALA A 9 -8.02 -25.52 -12.55
N GLN A 10 -8.70 -26.27 -13.43
CA GLN A 10 -10.09 -26.01 -13.79
C GLN A 10 -11.05 -26.18 -12.61
N LEU A 11 -10.86 -27.20 -11.77
CA LEU A 11 -11.65 -27.41 -10.55
C LEU A 11 -11.43 -26.28 -9.53
N LEU A 12 -10.20 -25.84 -9.32
CA LEU A 12 -9.88 -24.72 -8.42
C LEU A 12 -10.47 -23.40 -8.91
N LEU A 13 -10.41 -23.14 -10.23
CA LEU A 13 -11.03 -21.96 -10.83
C LEU A 13 -12.57 -21.99 -10.67
N PHE A 14 -13.20 -23.15 -10.83
CA PHE A 14 -14.63 -23.33 -10.62
C PHE A 14 -15.05 -23.11 -9.16
N THR A 15 -14.27 -23.61 -8.19
CA THR A 15 -14.54 -23.39 -6.76
C THR A 15 -14.32 -21.95 -6.33
N LEU A 16 -13.32 -21.25 -6.92
CA LEU A 16 -13.13 -19.81 -6.70
C LEU A 16 -14.32 -19.03 -7.27
N LEU A 17 -14.73 -19.31 -8.51
CA LEU A 17 -15.80 -18.58 -9.18
C LEU A 17 -17.18 -18.78 -8.51
N CYS A 18 -17.61 -20.01 -8.18
CA CYS A 18 -18.86 -20.16 -7.42
C CYS A 18 -18.71 -19.70 -5.94
N GLY A 19 -17.50 -19.67 -5.38
CA GLY A 19 -17.23 -19.11 -4.05
C GLY A 19 -17.42 -17.59 -3.96
N PHE A 20 -17.12 -16.86 -5.04
CA PHE A 20 -17.36 -15.42 -5.13
C PHE A 20 -18.84 -15.04 -5.26
N VAL A 21 -19.68 -15.93 -5.80
CA VAL A 21 -21.13 -15.69 -5.90
C VAL A 21 -21.80 -15.75 -4.52
N GLY A 22 -21.25 -16.53 -3.58
CA GLY A 22 -21.74 -16.61 -2.20
C GLY A 22 -21.51 -15.36 -1.34
N LEU A 23 -20.59 -14.46 -1.74
CA LEU A 23 -20.29 -13.22 -1.01
C LEU A 23 -20.83 -11.95 -1.69
N SER A 24 -21.38 -12.06 -2.90
CA SER A 24 -21.84 -10.90 -3.68
C SER A 24 -23.33 -10.60 -3.54
N ALA A 25 -24.08 -11.37 -2.73
CA ALA A 25 -25.52 -11.21 -2.54
C ALA A 25 -25.95 -10.23 -1.42
N ALA A 26 -25.02 -9.42 -0.88
CA ALA A 26 -25.31 -8.51 0.23
C ALA A 26 -25.01 -7.04 -0.09
N LYS A 27 -25.38 -6.54 -1.28
CA LYS A 27 -25.41 -5.11 -1.61
C LYS A 27 -26.53 -4.78 -2.60
N HIS A 28 -27.78 -4.81 -2.13
CA HIS A 28 -28.90 -4.10 -2.76
C HIS A 28 -30.07 -4.05 -1.77
N LEU A 29 -30.21 -2.95 -1.03
CA LEU A 29 -31.46 -2.58 -0.36
C LEU A 29 -31.49 -1.05 -0.25
N ASP A 30 -32.69 -0.55 -0.47
CA ASP A 30 -33.02 0.71 -1.11
C ASP A 30 -32.53 2.00 -0.43
N LEU A 31 -32.22 2.94 -1.32
CA LEU A 31 -32.08 4.36 -1.08
C LEU A 31 -33.46 5.00 -1.24
N ASP A 32 -34.24 5.14 -0.16
CA ASP A 32 -35.34 6.11 -0.10
C ASP A 32 -35.80 6.32 1.36
N GLY A 33 -35.53 7.50 1.90
CA GLY A 33 -35.85 7.84 3.29
C GLY A 33 -35.35 9.21 3.73
N ILE A 34 -35.49 10.22 2.86
CA ILE A 34 -35.25 11.63 3.20
C ILE A 34 -36.52 12.18 3.89
N HIS A 35 -36.32 12.91 5.00
CA HIS A 35 -37.29 13.67 5.80
C HIS A 35 -38.01 12.94 6.95
N HIS A 36 -37.38 12.91 8.14
CA HIS A 36 -38.00 13.35 9.41
C HIS A 36 -37.08 13.11 10.62
N HIS A 37 -36.09 13.96 10.89
CA HIS A 37 -35.40 13.94 12.19
C HIS A 37 -34.98 15.34 12.65
N GLN A 38 -35.90 16.04 13.32
CA GLN A 38 -35.59 17.28 14.07
C GLN A 38 -36.20 17.31 15.48
N HIS A 39 -36.47 16.15 16.10
CA HIS A 39 -37.09 16.08 17.44
C HIS A 39 -36.37 15.18 18.48
N HIS A 40 -35.20 14.59 18.19
CA HIS A 40 -34.64 13.52 19.04
C HIS A 40 -33.67 13.93 20.17
N LEU A 41 -33.15 15.18 20.21
CA LEU A 41 -32.13 15.54 21.21
C LEU A 41 -32.65 15.70 22.65
N HIS A 42 -33.94 16.01 22.86
CA HIS A 42 -34.52 16.12 24.22
C HIS A 42 -35.11 14.82 24.77
N SER A 43 -35.27 13.80 23.93
CA SER A 43 -35.88 12.52 24.33
C SER A 43 -34.89 11.58 25.03
N ALA A 44 -33.60 11.61 24.64
CA ALA A 44 -32.58 10.72 25.18
C ALA A 44 -32.32 10.93 26.69
N THR A 45 -32.22 12.19 27.13
CA THR A 45 -31.96 12.53 28.55
C THR A 45 -33.18 12.31 29.45
N THR A 46 -34.40 12.51 28.91
CA THR A 46 -35.65 12.25 29.65
C THR A 46 -36.00 10.75 29.71
N HIS A 47 -35.67 9.97 28.67
CA HIS A 47 -35.80 8.51 28.71
C HIS A 47 -34.81 7.85 29.67
N HIS A 48 -33.58 8.36 29.77
CA HIS A 48 -32.61 7.86 30.75
C HIS A 48 -33.10 8.08 32.19
N ARG A 49 -33.65 9.27 32.48
CA ARG A 49 -34.20 9.59 33.81
C ARG A 49 -35.46 8.81 34.16
N ARG A 50 -36.34 8.54 33.19
CA ARG A 50 -37.54 7.69 33.38
C ARG A 50 -37.23 6.19 33.48
N ARG A 51 -36.13 5.72 32.87
CA ARG A 51 -35.66 4.32 33.03
C ARG A 51 -35.18 4.06 34.46
N LEU A 52 -34.36 4.95 35.03
CA LEU A 52 -33.82 4.81 36.39
C LEU A 52 -34.90 4.82 37.50
N GLN A 53 -36.06 5.44 37.27
CA GLN A 53 -37.14 5.53 38.26
C GLN A 53 -38.05 4.30 38.35
N ARG A 54 -38.04 3.39 37.35
CA ARG A 54 -38.90 2.18 37.40
C ARG A 54 -38.26 1.03 38.18
N ASP A 55 -36.94 0.98 38.27
CA ASP A 55 -36.22 -0.14 38.90
C ASP A 55 -36.18 -0.09 40.43
N SER A 56 -36.51 1.05 41.05
CA SER A 56 -36.72 1.12 42.50
C SER A 56 -37.97 0.39 43.01
N ARG A 57 -38.75 -0.27 42.13
CA ARG A 57 -39.96 -1.03 42.49
C ARG A 57 -39.87 -2.55 42.32
N ALA A 58 -38.71 -3.10 41.93
CA ALA A 58 -38.49 -4.55 41.93
C ALA A 58 -38.12 -5.03 43.34
N LYS A 59 -39.18 -5.37 44.07
CA LYS A 59 -39.25 -5.72 45.50
C LYS A 59 -38.53 -7.04 45.82
N ASP A 60 -37.52 -6.95 46.68
CA ASP A 60 -37.15 -7.87 47.77
C ASP A 60 -37.61 -9.34 47.66
N ALA A 61 -36.76 -10.19 47.09
CA ALA A 61 -36.76 -11.63 47.32
C ALA A 61 -35.45 -12.05 48.02
N VAL A 62 -35.34 -11.73 49.32
CA VAL A 62 -34.14 -11.82 50.17
C VAL A 62 -33.70 -13.27 50.52
N GLY A 63 -34.28 -14.29 49.88
CA GLY A 63 -34.01 -15.71 50.21
C GLY A 63 -33.31 -16.55 49.14
N GLY A 64 -33.23 -16.08 47.89
CA GLY A 64 -32.70 -16.87 46.76
C GLY A 64 -31.34 -16.41 46.21
N SER A 65 -30.83 -15.26 46.65
CA SER A 65 -29.72 -14.56 46.00
C SER A 65 -28.32 -15.02 46.41
N THR A 66 -28.16 -15.68 47.56
CA THR A 66 -26.83 -16.04 48.10
C THR A 66 -26.13 -17.12 47.27
N HIS A 67 -26.82 -18.21 46.94
CA HIS A 67 -26.24 -19.28 46.10
C HIS A 67 -25.89 -18.83 44.68
N GLN A 68 -26.58 -17.80 44.17
CA GLN A 68 -26.36 -17.29 42.82
C GLN A 68 -25.01 -16.55 42.73
N CYS A 69 -24.63 -15.80 43.76
CA CYS A 69 -23.36 -15.07 43.77
C CYS A 69 -22.15 -15.96 44.08
N ASP A 70 -22.33 -17.15 44.65
CA ASP A 70 -21.22 -18.09 44.91
C ASP A 70 -20.59 -18.57 43.59
N ALA A 71 -21.41 -18.88 42.58
CA ALA A 71 -20.92 -19.25 41.24
C ALA A 71 -20.21 -18.08 40.54
N VAL A 72 -20.76 -16.88 40.68
CA VAL A 72 -20.15 -15.64 40.15
C VAL A 72 -18.80 -15.37 40.80
N LYS A 73 -18.71 -15.54 42.12
CA LYS A 73 -17.46 -15.40 42.87
C LYS A 73 -16.38 -16.35 42.36
N SER A 74 -16.72 -17.63 42.18
CA SER A 74 -15.78 -18.62 41.65
C SER A 74 -15.27 -18.24 40.25
N TYR A 75 -16.12 -17.66 39.41
CA TYR A 75 -15.72 -17.15 38.10
C TYR A 75 -14.80 -15.94 38.20
N PHE A 76 -15.12 -14.97 39.04
CA PHE A 76 -14.26 -13.80 39.25
C PHE A 76 -12.88 -14.19 39.79
N GLU A 77 -12.82 -15.14 40.72
CA GLU A 77 -11.55 -15.71 41.20
C GLU A 77 -10.75 -16.37 40.07
N SER A 78 -11.42 -17.00 39.08
CA SER A 78 -10.75 -17.60 37.92
C SER A 78 -10.14 -16.59 36.94
N ILE A 79 -10.54 -15.32 37.01
CA ILE A 79 -10.01 -14.22 36.19
C ILE A 79 -9.18 -13.21 37.01
N ASP A 80 -8.75 -13.62 38.21
CA ASP A 80 -7.94 -12.87 39.18
C ASP A 80 -8.60 -11.62 39.78
N ILE A 81 -9.94 -11.63 39.91
CA ILE A 81 -10.71 -10.54 40.52
C ILE A 81 -11.15 -10.92 41.93
N LYS A 82 -10.78 -10.11 42.94
CA LYS A 82 -11.09 -10.41 44.34
C LYS A 82 -12.46 -9.85 44.72
N SER A 83 -13.49 -10.70 44.70
CA SER A 83 -14.80 -10.37 45.26
C SER A 83 -14.82 -10.59 46.77
N SER A 84 -15.06 -9.52 47.55
CA SER A 84 -15.07 -9.57 49.02
C SER A 84 -16.24 -10.37 49.60
N GLY A 85 -17.17 -10.86 48.76
CA GLY A 85 -18.36 -11.62 49.19
C GLY A 85 -19.35 -10.83 50.06
N THR A 86 -19.04 -9.58 50.38
CA THR A 86 -19.89 -8.67 51.17
C THR A 86 -20.76 -7.85 50.22
N TYR A 87 -21.89 -8.43 49.84
CA TYR A 87 -22.84 -7.90 48.85
C TYR A 87 -23.84 -6.88 49.44
N SER A 88 -23.48 -6.18 50.51
CA SER A 88 -24.39 -5.21 51.16
C SER A 88 -24.54 -3.91 50.37
N GLU A 89 -23.58 -3.59 49.51
CA GLU A 89 -23.59 -2.41 48.64
C GLU A 89 -23.50 -2.87 47.18
N LYS A 90 -24.45 -2.41 46.36
CA LYS A 90 -24.47 -2.70 44.92
C LYS A 90 -23.58 -1.71 44.20
N GLY A 91 -22.83 -2.20 43.22
CA GLY A 91 -22.03 -1.32 42.36
C GLY A 91 -22.91 -0.36 41.54
N ALA A 92 -22.39 0.84 41.31
CA ALA A 92 -23.13 1.96 40.71
C ALA A 92 -23.39 1.78 39.21
N ILE A 93 -22.60 0.96 38.51
CA ILE A 93 -22.66 0.82 37.05
C ILE A 93 -23.58 -0.34 36.66
N CYS A 94 -23.40 -1.53 37.25
CA CYS A 94 -24.20 -2.72 36.92
C CYS A 94 -25.48 -2.82 37.74
N GLY A 95 -25.50 -2.25 38.96
CA GLY A 95 -26.66 -2.30 39.87
C GLY A 95 -27.01 -3.70 40.40
N GLY A 96 -26.17 -4.70 40.11
CA GLY A 96 -26.38 -6.10 40.46
C GLY A 96 -25.96 -6.42 41.89
N ASN A 97 -26.55 -7.47 42.47
CA ASN A 97 -26.28 -7.85 43.86
C ASN A 97 -24.94 -8.58 44.05
N CYS A 98 -24.27 -9.06 42.99
CA CYS A 98 -23.04 -9.85 43.12
C CYS A 98 -21.75 -9.03 42.90
N CYS A 99 -21.83 -7.71 42.78
CA CYS A 99 -20.68 -6.81 42.64
C CYS A 99 -20.87 -5.55 43.49
N ASN A 100 -19.81 -5.11 44.16
CA ASN A 100 -19.73 -3.78 44.78
C ASN A 100 -18.94 -2.83 43.87
N ASN A 101 -18.84 -1.55 44.26
CA ASN A 101 -18.11 -0.53 43.49
C ASN A 101 -16.63 -0.90 43.25
N ALA A 102 -15.96 -1.52 44.23
CA ALA A 102 -14.55 -1.91 44.07
C ALA A 102 -14.39 -3.04 43.04
N THR A 103 -15.25 -4.06 43.10
CA THR A 103 -15.28 -5.16 42.12
C THR A 103 -15.63 -4.65 40.73
N GLU A 104 -16.60 -3.73 40.59
CA GLU A 104 -16.92 -3.12 39.29
C GLU A 104 -15.74 -2.34 38.70
N LEU A 105 -14.96 -1.62 39.52
CA LEU A 105 -13.77 -0.91 39.04
C LEU A 105 -12.69 -1.87 38.52
N GLU A 106 -12.39 -2.96 39.25
CA GLU A 106 -11.44 -3.97 38.77
C GLU A 106 -11.93 -4.65 37.48
N LEU A 107 -13.23 -4.97 37.40
CA LEU A 107 -13.84 -5.55 36.20
C LEU A 107 -13.84 -4.58 35.01
N ARG A 108 -13.98 -3.27 35.27
CA ARG A 108 -13.93 -2.23 34.23
C ARG A 108 -12.53 -2.16 33.62
N ASP A 109 -11.51 -2.14 34.46
CA ASP A 109 -10.13 -2.09 34.00
C ASP A 109 -9.74 -3.40 33.29
N LYS A 110 -10.29 -4.55 33.72
CA LYS A 110 -10.18 -5.83 33.00
C LYS A 110 -10.83 -5.77 31.61
N ALA A 111 -12.06 -5.24 31.50
CA ALA A 111 -12.77 -5.11 30.23
C ALA A 111 -12.07 -4.16 29.25
N ALA A 112 -11.54 -3.04 29.76
CA ALA A 112 -10.71 -2.11 29.01
C ALA A 112 -9.44 -2.81 28.47
N GLY A 113 -8.73 -3.54 29.33
CA GLY A 113 -7.54 -4.30 28.94
C GLY A 113 -7.82 -5.37 27.89
N MET A 114 -8.99 -6.02 27.92
CA MET A 114 -9.40 -6.96 26.86
C MET A 114 -9.59 -6.28 25.51
N PHE A 115 -10.20 -5.10 25.48
CA PHE A 115 -10.37 -4.31 24.27
C PHE A 115 -9.02 -3.85 23.70
N GLU A 116 -8.14 -3.34 24.54
CA GLU A 116 -6.78 -2.95 24.14
C GLU A 116 -5.98 -4.14 23.59
N GLN A 117 -6.04 -5.30 24.25
CA GLN A 117 -5.36 -6.52 23.80
C GLN A 117 -5.87 -7.01 22.44
N LEU A 118 -7.18 -6.91 22.17
CA LEU A 118 -7.75 -7.23 20.87
C LEU A 118 -7.12 -6.37 19.78
N LEU A 119 -7.16 -5.04 19.95
CA LEU A 119 -6.62 -4.10 18.97
C LEU A 119 -5.11 -4.30 18.79
N HIS A 120 -4.38 -4.52 19.89
CA HIS A 120 -2.95 -4.82 19.87
C HIS A 120 -2.62 -6.08 19.06
N HIS A 121 -3.36 -7.17 19.28
CA HIS A 121 -3.14 -8.43 18.59
C HIS A 121 -3.23 -8.27 17.07
N HIS A 122 -4.30 -7.62 16.59
CA HIS A 122 -4.51 -7.42 15.16
C HIS A 122 -3.51 -6.42 14.56
N THR A 123 -3.21 -5.32 15.28
CA THR A 123 -2.27 -4.29 14.82
C THR A 123 -0.85 -4.84 14.71
N SER A 124 -0.41 -5.61 15.72
CA SER A 124 0.89 -6.29 15.71
C SER A 124 1.01 -7.34 14.61
N SER A 125 -0.08 -8.08 14.34
CA SER A 125 -0.14 -9.06 13.24
C SER A 125 0.05 -8.39 11.88
N LEU A 126 -0.72 -7.32 11.59
CA LEU A 126 -0.60 -6.60 10.32
C LEU A 126 0.76 -5.91 10.17
N ARG A 127 1.30 -5.31 11.24
CA ARG A 127 2.67 -4.79 11.27
C ARG A 127 3.68 -5.87 10.91
N GLY A 128 3.55 -7.06 11.51
CA GLY A 128 4.40 -8.21 11.22
C GLY A 128 4.37 -8.62 9.75
N VAL A 129 3.20 -8.57 9.10
CA VAL A 129 3.06 -8.82 7.65
C VAL A 129 3.86 -7.81 6.84
N LEU A 130 3.73 -6.50 7.13
CA LEU A 130 4.44 -5.45 6.40
C LEU A 130 5.96 -5.57 6.55
N GLU A 131 6.46 -5.71 7.78
CA GLU A 131 7.89 -5.81 8.07
C GLU A 131 8.51 -7.08 7.49
N THR A 132 7.80 -8.21 7.57
CA THR A 132 8.27 -9.48 7.03
C THR A 132 8.35 -9.42 5.51
N ASN A 133 7.34 -8.86 4.84
CA ASN A 133 7.34 -8.71 3.38
C ASN A 133 8.43 -7.74 2.92
N ALA A 134 8.68 -6.65 3.65
CA ALA A 134 9.79 -5.76 3.36
C ALA A 134 11.14 -6.52 3.40
N LYS A 135 11.40 -7.27 4.49
CA LYS A 135 12.62 -8.07 4.63
C LYS A 135 12.75 -9.14 3.53
N GLN A 136 11.69 -9.87 3.26
CA GLN A 136 11.66 -10.91 2.23
C GLN A 136 11.90 -10.34 0.83
N PHE A 137 11.26 -9.21 0.49
CA PHE A 137 11.48 -8.55 -0.78
C PHE A 137 12.93 -8.11 -0.96
N GLN A 138 13.54 -7.45 0.05
CA GLN A 138 14.94 -7.06 -0.01
C GLN A 138 15.87 -8.27 -0.18
N SER A 139 15.66 -9.34 0.60
CA SER A 139 16.44 -10.57 0.48
C SER A 139 16.30 -11.18 -0.93
N HIS A 140 15.09 -11.20 -1.49
CA HIS A 140 14.82 -11.75 -2.81
C HIS A 140 15.55 -10.97 -3.92
N VAL A 141 15.46 -9.64 -3.94
CA VAL A 141 16.13 -8.83 -4.98
C VAL A 141 17.65 -8.90 -4.89
N LEU A 142 18.21 -9.04 -3.69
CA LEU A 142 19.66 -9.23 -3.49
C LEU A 142 20.12 -10.61 -3.97
N GLU A 143 19.39 -11.67 -3.64
CA GLU A 143 19.67 -13.02 -4.16
C GLU A 143 19.58 -13.03 -5.70
N LEU A 144 18.58 -12.36 -6.25
CA LEU A 144 18.40 -12.25 -7.69
C LEU A 144 19.56 -11.52 -8.37
N ALA A 145 20.08 -10.46 -7.75
CA ALA A 145 21.26 -9.74 -8.23
C ALA A 145 22.51 -10.65 -8.25
N GLN A 146 22.74 -11.43 -7.18
CA GLN A 146 23.83 -12.41 -7.12
C GLN A 146 23.69 -13.52 -8.16
N ILE A 147 22.47 -14.00 -8.39
CA ILE A 147 22.17 -14.98 -9.44
C ILE A 147 22.47 -14.38 -10.82
N SER A 148 22.02 -13.15 -11.07
CA SER A 148 22.23 -12.44 -12.34
C SER A 148 23.71 -12.17 -12.62
N GLU A 149 24.51 -11.84 -11.60
CA GLU A 149 25.98 -11.73 -11.69
C GLU A 149 26.61 -13.05 -12.16
N ASN A 150 26.26 -14.16 -11.50
CA ASN A 150 26.76 -15.49 -11.85
C ASN A 150 26.37 -15.91 -13.27
N MET A 151 25.14 -15.61 -13.69
CA MET A 151 24.68 -15.88 -15.05
C MET A 151 25.43 -15.03 -16.08
N THR A 152 25.66 -13.74 -15.78
CA THR A 152 26.46 -12.84 -16.62
C THR A 152 27.89 -13.36 -16.80
N HIS A 153 28.54 -13.78 -15.72
CA HIS A 153 29.87 -14.42 -15.81
C HIS A 153 29.85 -15.72 -16.63
N SER A 154 28.81 -16.54 -16.48
CA SER A 154 28.64 -17.77 -17.27
C SER A 154 28.49 -17.47 -18.76
N LEU A 155 27.70 -16.45 -19.10
CA LEU A 155 27.49 -16.00 -20.48
C LEU A 155 28.81 -15.51 -21.11
N PHE A 156 29.54 -14.62 -20.42
CA PHE A 156 30.83 -14.11 -20.90
C PHE A 156 31.86 -15.25 -21.08
N SER A 157 31.90 -16.20 -20.15
CA SER A 157 32.80 -17.36 -20.26
C SER A 157 32.50 -18.25 -21.47
N LYS A 158 31.21 -18.37 -21.85
CA LYS A 158 30.75 -19.23 -22.95
C LYS A 158 30.82 -18.56 -24.32
N VAL A 159 30.45 -17.28 -24.40
CA VAL A 159 30.25 -16.56 -25.68
C VAL A 159 31.37 -15.56 -25.95
N TYR A 160 31.84 -14.85 -24.92
CA TYR A 160 32.79 -13.74 -25.02
C TYR A 160 34.13 -14.07 -24.35
N THR A 161 34.63 -15.30 -24.53
CA THR A 161 35.75 -15.86 -23.76
C THR A 161 37.00 -14.96 -23.74
N ARG A 162 37.35 -14.32 -24.86
CA ARG A 162 38.51 -13.40 -24.96
C ARG A 162 38.35 -12.11 -24.16
N MET A 163 37.13 -11.71 -23.85
CA MET A 163 36.84 -10.51 -23.05
C MET A 163 36.89 -10.81 -21.55
N VAL A 164 36.89 -12.08 -21.13
CA VAL A 164 36.79 -12.47 -19.70
C VAL A 164 37.89 -11.85 -18.83
N PRO A 165 39.18 -11.85 -19.21
CA PRO A 165 40.24 -11.29 -18.36
C PRO A 165 40.03 -9.81 -18.02
N SER A 166 39.57 -9.01 -19.01
CA SER A 166 39.35 -7.57 -18.84
C SER A 166 37.98 -7.23 -18.25
N SER A 167 36.95 -8.04 -18.53
CA SER A 167 35.56 -7.74 -18.13
C SER A 167 35.18 -8.23 -16.74
N ARG A 168 35.87 -9.24 -16.19
CA ARG A 168 35.47 -9.90 -14.93
C ARG A 168 35.33 -8.92 -13.76
N MET A 169 36.31 -8.05 -13.54
CA MET A 169 36.29 -7.09 -12.43
C MET A 169 35.20 -6.02 -12.63
N MET A 170 35.01 -5.58 -13.88
CA MET A 170 34.01 -4.55 -14.22
C MET A 170 32.58 -5.05 -13.99
N ILE A 171 32.29 -6.30 -14.36
CA ILE A 171 31.00 -6.95 -14.09
C ILE A 171 30.77 -7.01 -12.57
N HIS A 172 31.76 -7.49 -11.81
CA HIS A 172 31.66 -7.59 -10.36
C HIS A 172 31.44 -6.23 -9.68
N GLN A 173 32.14 -5.19 -10.12
CA GLN A 173 31.98 -3.82 -9.62
C GLN A 173 30.57 -3.28 -9.87
N LEU A 174 30.02 -3.49 -11.08
CA LEU A 174 28.65 -3.08 -11.40
C LEU A 174 27.62 -3.79 -10.52
N TYR A 175 27.70 -5.11 -10.38
CA TYR A 175 26.76 -5.86 -9.54
C TYR A 175 26.89 -5.51 -8.05
N THR A 176 28.11 -5.23 -7.58
CA THR A 176 28.33 -4.71 -6.22
C THR A 176 27.62 -3.38 -6.02
N GLU A 177 27.71 -2.47 -7.00
CA GLU A 177 27.03 -1.18 -6.92
C GLU A 177 25.50 -1.33 -6.97
N ILE A 178 24.97 -2.24 -7.81
CA ILE A 178 23.54 -2.58 -7.84
C ILE A 178 23.08 -3.08 -6.46
N MET A 179 23.81 -4.04 -5.88
CA MET A 179 23.48 -4.60 -4.56
C MET A 179 23.51 -3.53 -3.47
N ASN A 180 24.50 -2.64 -3.47
CA ASN A 180 24.57 -1.52 -2.52
C ASN A 180 23.31 -0.64 -2.59
N HIS A 181 22.83 -0.32 -3.80
CA HIS A 181 21.63 0.49 -4.00
C HIS A 181 20.32 -0.23 -3.65
N LEU A 182 20.33 -1.58 -3.59
CA LEU A 182 19.20 -2.42 -3.18
C LEU A 182 19.13 -2.64 -1.65
N ILE A 183 20.21 -2.35 -0.91
CA ILE A 183 20.21 -2.44 0.55
C ILE A 183 19.54 -1.20 1.13
N TYR A 184 18.27 -1.34 1.52
CA TYR A 184 17.45 -0.24 2.05
C TYR A 184 18.09 0.47 3.24
N THR A 185 18.63 -0.27 4.21
CA THR A 185 19.20 0.33 5.44
C THR A 185 20.34 1.30 5.12
N SER A 186 21.18 0.98 4.14
CA SER A 186 22.30 1.82 3.72
C SER A 186 21.87 3.14 3.08
N ASN A 187 20.66 3.19 2.51
CA ASN A 187 20.12 4.36 1.82
C ASN A 187 19.49 5.40 2.77
N TYR A 188 19.17 5.01 4.01
CA TYR A 188 18.47 5.87 4.98
C TYR A 188 19.21 6.05 6.31
N THR A 189 20.36 5.40 6.51
CA THR A 189 21.23 5.66 7.67
C THR A 189 22.42 6.50 7.26
N ASN A 190 22.53 7.72 7.81
CA ASN A 190 23.81 8.44 7.77
C ASN A 190 24.82 7.74 8.70
N SER A 191 26.12 8.05 8.56
CA SER A 191 27.21 7.51 9.39
C SER A 191 27.00 7.63 10.92
N ASN A 192 26.03 8.44 11.36
CA ASN A 192 25.68 8.64 12.76
C ASN A 192 24.50 7.76 13.23
N GLY A 193 24.00 6.81 12.43
CA GLY A 193 22.86 5.96 12.79
C GLY A 193 21.51 6.69 12.87
N GLN A 194 21.46 7.98 12.54
CA GLN A 194 20.23 8.76 12.41
C GLN A 194 19.62 8.54 11.03
N LEU A 195 18.28 8.57 10.93
CA LEU A 195 17.53 8.58 9.67
C LEU A 195 18.01 9.75 8.81
N GLY A 196 18.99 9.46 7.99
CA GLY A 196 19.69 10.38 7.13
C GLY A 196 19.22 10.12 5.74
N ARG A 197 18.27 10.94 5.29
CA ARG A 197 17.74 10.90 3.93
C ARG A 197 18.88 11.24 2.96
N ARG A 198 19.67 10.27 2.50
CA ARG A 198 20.26 10.41 1.16
C ARG A 198 19.05 10.68 0.27
N GLY A 199 19.02 11.83 -0.39
CA GLY A 199 17.89 12.15 -1.27
C GLY A 199 17.68 10.97 -2.20
N ILE A 200 16.47 10.43 -2.29
CA ILE A 200 16.21 9.23 -3.11
C ILE A 200 16.67 9.47 -4.57
N GLY A 201 16.68 10.73 -5.02
CA GLY A 201 17.28 11.14 -6.29
C GLY A 201 18.80 10.91 -6.40
N SER A 202 19.59 11.05 -5.33
CA SER A 202 21.04 10.78 -5.36
C SER A 202 21.34 9.29 -5.52
N VAL A 203 20.46 8.44 -5.00
CA VAL A 203 20.55 6.97 -5.15
C VAL A 203 20.36 6.59 -6.62
N GLN A 204 19.39 7.19 -7.31
CA GLN A 204 19.18 6.93 -8.73
C GLN A 204 20.33 7.45 -9.59
N SER A 205 20.79 8.69 -9.39
CA SER A 205 21.86 9.28 -10.21
C SER A 205 23.19 8.54 -10.08
N ASN A 206 23.50 8.03 -8.89
CA ASN A 206 24.74 7.30 -8.65
C ASN A 206 24.76 5.95 -9.37
N LEU A 207 23.62 5.26 -9.41
CA LEU A 207 23.50 3.99 -10.14
C LEU A 207 23.54 4.20 -11.66
N GLU A 208 22.88 5.25 -12.17
CA GLU A 208 22.94 5.60 -13.59
C GLU A 208 24.39 5.91 -14.04
N GLU A 209 25.18 6.61 -13.22
CA GLU A 209 26.60 6.85 -13.50
C GLU A 209 27.43 5.56 -13.41
N ALA A 210 27.15 4.66 -12.45
CA ALA A 210 27.84 3.37 -12.36
C ALA A 210 27.60 2.49 -13.60
N VAL A 211 26.36 2.48 -14.11
CA VAL A 211 26.02 1.83 -15.38
C VAL A 211 26.74 2.50 -16.55
N ARG A 212 26.79 3.84 -16.59
CA ARG A 212 27.53 4.59 -17.62
C ARG A 212 29.00 4.18 -17.64
N HIS A 213 29.63 4.22 -16.47
CA HIS A 213 31.03 3.90 -16.27
C HIS A 213 31.34 2.46 -16.72
N PHE A 214 30.47 1.50 -16.40
CA PHE A 214 30.60 0.13 -16.90
C PHE A 214 30.65 0.05 -18.44
N PHE A 215 29.74 0.73 -19.14
CA PHE A 215 29.72 0.72 -20.61
C PHE A 215 30.92 1.47 -21.22
N VAL A 216 31.34 2.58 -20.63
CA VAL A 216 32.56 3.31 -21.05
C VAL A 216 33.78 2.39 -20.96
N GLN A 217 33.93 1.65 -19.85
CA GLN A 217 35.00 0.68 -19.68
C GLN A 217 34.87 -0.54 -20.60
N LEU A 218 33.64 -0.96 -20.94
CA LEU A 218 33.39 -2.13 -21.79
C LEU A 218 33.73 -1.84 -23.26
N PHE A 219 33.63 -0.58 -23.69
CA PHE A 219 33.84 -0.20 -25.08
C PHE A 219 35.21 -0.60 -25.64
N PRO A 220 36.36 -0.24 -25.03
CA PRO A 220 37.67 -0.69 -25.51
C PRO A 220 37.79 -2.22 -25.60
N VAL A 221 37.24 -2.95 -24.64
CA VAL A 221 37.28 -4.42 -24.60
C VAL A 221 36.47 -5.02 -25.76
N ALA A 222 35.25 -4.54 -25.97
CA ALA A 222 34.38 -5.00 -27.06
C ALA A 222 34.96 -4.60 -28.44
N TYR A 223 35.46 -3.37 -28.58
CA TYR A 223 36.07 -2.91 -29.81
C TYR A 223 37.28 -3.78 -30.19
N HIS A 224 38.20 -4.01 -29.25
CA HIS A 224 39.40 -4.82 -29.49
C HIS A 224 39.06 -6.28 -29.83
N GLN A 225 38.19 -6.90 -29.03
CA GLN A 225 37.96 -8.34 -29.06
C GLN A 225 36.79 -8.79 -29.95
N MET A 226 35.98 -7.88 -30.49
CA MET A 226 34.79 -8.24 -31.29
C MET A 226 34.68 -7.48 -32.60
N VAL A 227 35.23 -6.26 -32.70
CA VAL A 227 35.11 -5.41 -33.89
C VAL A 227 36.40 -5.37 -34.71
N HIS A 228 37.52 -4.99 -34.08
CA HIS A 228 38.80 -4.77 -34.74
C HIS A 228 39.71 -6.01 -34.78
N LEU A 229 39.20 -7.22 -34.49
CA LEU A 229 40.00 -8.45 -34.49
C LEU A 229 40.58 -8.76 -35.89
N SER A 230 41.75 -8.20 -36.18
CA SER A 230 42.64 -8.70 -37.21
C SER A 230 43.28 -9.99 -36.70
N LYS A 231 43.26 -11.06 -37.51
CA LYS A 231 43.80 -12.38 -37.18
C LYS A 231 45.28 -12.40 -36.72
N ASN A 232 45.98 -11.25 -36.81
CA ASN A 232 47.40 -11.10 -36.49
C ASN A 232 47.68 -10.23 -35.25
N ASN A 233 46.66 -9.68 -34.57
CA ASN A 233 46.83 -8.74 -33.48
C ASN A 233 46.60 -9.43 -32.12
N LEU A 234 47.67 -10.00 -31.55
CA LEU A 234 47.68 -10.68 -30.25
C LEU A 234 48.00 -9.76 -29.06
N GLY A 235 48.42 -8.52 -29.31
CA GLY A 235 48.73 -7.54 -28.26
C GLY A 235 47.50 -6.83 -27.73
N ASP A 236 47.61 -6.20 -26.55
CA ASP A 236 46.57 -5.33 -26.02
C ASP A 236 46.60 -3.95 -26.69
N LEU A 237 45.48 -3.24 -26.70
CA LEU A 237 45.45 -1.84 -27.12
C LEU A 237 46.34 -1.01 -26.18
N HIS A 238 47.16 -0.12 -26.75
CA HIS A 238 47.94 0.83 -25.96
C HIS A 238 47.03 1.70 -25.10
N GLU A 239 47.47 2.07 -23.89
CA GLU A 239 46.68 2.82 -22.90
C GLU A 239 46.13 4.14 -23.48
N ASP A 240 46.94 4.88 -24.25
CA ASP A 240 46.49 6.10 -24.95
C ASP A 240 45.31 5.85 -25.90
N TYR A 241 45.30 4.71 -26.58
CA TYR A 241 44.22 4.35 -27.49
C TYR A 241 42.94 3.98 -26.71
N VAL A 242 43.09 3.23 -25.61
CA VAL A 242 42.00 2.93 -24.68
C VAL A 242 41.38 4.22 -24.12
N ASN A 243 42.21 5.16 -23.68
CA ASN A 243 41.77 6.46 -23.18
C ASN A 243 41.01 7.26 -24.26
N CYS A 244 41.48 7.24 -25.51
CA CYS A 244 40.76 7.89 -26.61
C CYS A 244 39.37 7.28 -26.85
N LEU A 245 39.26 5.95 -26.85
CA LEU A 245 37.98 5.26 -27.01
C LEU A 245 37.01 5.61 -25.87
N GLN A 246 37.48 5.59 -24.62
CA GLN A 246 36.66 5.92 -23.45
C GLN A 246 36.19 7.38 -23.49
N HIS A 247 37.07 8.33 -23.82
CA HIS A 247 36.73 9.75 -23.86
C HIS A 247 35.68 10.09 -24.92
N ASN A 248 35.68 9.35 -26.04
CA ASN A 248 34.77 9.57 -27.16
C ASN A 248 33.58 8.58 -27.16
N PHE A 249 33.31 7.89 -26.05
CA PHE A 249 32.23 6.91 -25.93
C PHE A 249 30.87 7.49 -26.36
N ASP A 250 30.52 8.66 -25.83
CA ASP A 250 29.25 9.33 -26.11
C ASP A 250 29.16 9.80 -27.57
N GLU A 251 30.26 10.20 -28.20
CA GLU A 251 30.22 10.53 -29.63
C GLU A 251 30.00 9.25 -30.45
N MET A 252 30.73 8.17 -30.12
CA MET A 252 30.79 6.95 -30.93
C MET A 252 29.54 6.09 -30.89
N HIS A 253 28.78 6.09 -29.79
CA HIS A 253 27.60 5.24 -29.58
C HIS A 253 27.84 3.76 -29.96
N PRO A 254 28.91 3.11 -29.45
CA PRO A 254 29.32 1.78 -29.89
C PRO A 254 28.26 0.70 -29.65
N PHE A 255 27.40 0.90 -28.65
CA PHE A 255 26.37 -0.04 -28.22
C PHE A 255 24.95 0.41 -28.58
N GLY A 256 24.80 1.45 -29.40
CA GLY A 256 23.50 2.09 -29.66
C GLY A 256 22.87 2.67 -28.40
N ASP A 257 21.54 2.59 -28.28
CA ASP A 257 20.77 3.17 -27.17
C ASP A 257 20.72 2.28 -25.92
N ILE A 258 21.27 1.06 -26.00
CA ILE A 258 21.19 0.06 -24.92
C ILE A 258 21.75 0.59 -23.58
N PRO A 259 22.89 1.31 -23.51
CA PRO A 259 23.37 1.89 -22.26
C PRO A 259 22.35 2.81 -21.59
N GLN A 260 21.67 3.68 -22.34
CA GLN A 260 20.66 4.60 -21.82
C GLN A 260 19.40 3.86 -21.37
N GLN A 261 19.01 2.80 -22.09
CA GLN A 261 17.89 1.95 -21.69
C GLN A 261 18.17 1.25 -20.35
N VAL A 262 19.37 0.66 -20.18
CA VAL A 262 19.76 0.01 -18.93
C VAL A 262 19.83 1.03 -17.79
N GLN A 263 20.43 2.22 -18.01
CA GLN A 263 20.47 3.30 -17.03
C GLN A 263 19.06 3.67 -16.54
N SER A 264 18.16 4.01 -17.46
CA SER A 264 16.79 4.42 -17.12
C SER A 264 16.01 3.29 -16.43
N ASN A 265 16.03 2.07 -16.97
CA ASN A 265 15.23 0.97 -16.44
C ASN A 265 15.74 0.50 -15.07
N LEU A 266 17.06 0.40 -14.90
CA LEU A 266 17.66 0.01 -13.64
C LEU A 266 17.54 1.11 -12.58
N GLY A 267 17.83 2.36 -12.94
CA GLY A 267 17.68 3.51 -12.04
C GLY A 267 16.25 3.66 -11.52
N LYS A 268 15.26 3.62 -12.43
CA LYS A 268 13.83 3.69 -12.06
C LYS A 268 13.37 2.49 -11.24
N SER A 269 13.75 1.27 -11.62
CA SER A 269 13.31 0.07 -10.90
C SER A 269 13.88 -0.01 -9.48
N VAL A 270 15.13 0.40 -9.27
CA VAL A 270 15.73 0.55 -7.94
C VAL A 270 15.05 1.66 -7.14
N HIS A 271 14.74 2.80 -7.78
CA HIS A 271 13.98 3.88 -7.15
C HIS A 271 12.62 3.39 -6.63
N MET A 272 11.83 2.73 -7.48
CA MET A 272 10.51 2.21 -7.13
C MET A 272 10.58 1.15 -6.02
N SER A 273 11.62 0.31 -6.04
CA SER A 273 11.86 -0.69 -4.99
C SER A 273 12.13 -0.02 -3.63
N ASN A 274 12.93 1.05 -3.62
CA ASN A 274 13.19 1.82 -2.40
C ASN A 274 11.92 2.53 -1.90
N VAL A 275 11.08 3.06 -2.79
CA VAL A 275 9.81 3.68 -2.43
C VAL A 275 8.85 2.66 -1.83
N PHE A 276 8.75 1.47 -2.43
CA PHE A 276 7.94 0.36 -1.91
C PHE A 276 8.37 -0.03 -0.50
N MET A 277 9.67 -0.27 -0.29
CA MET A 277 10.24 -0.62 1.01
C MET A 277 9.98 0.46 2.07
N ASN A 278 10.20 1.73 1.72
CA ASN A 278 9.95 2.86 2.60
C ASN A 278 8.46 3.00 2.97
N ALA A 279 7.56 2.71 2.03
CA ALA A 279 6.13 2.76 2.28
C ALA A 279 5.68 1.66 3.24
N LEU A 280 6.18 0.42 3.08
CA LEU A 280 5.86 -0.68 4.00
C LEU A 280 6.32 -0.39 5.43
N LEU A 281 7.55 0.12 5.59
CA LEU A 281 8.12 0.37 6.91
C LEU A 281 7.47 1.57 7.61
N GLN A 282 7.16 2.65 6.90
CA GLN A 282 6.41 3.76 7.49
C GLN A 282 4.96 3.37 7.80
N ALA A 283 4.31 2.52 6.98
CA ALA A 283 2.98 1.99 7.30
C ALA A 283 3.01 1.12 8.57
N ALA A 284 4.05 0.29 8.73
CA ALA A 284 4.29 -0.48 9.95
C ALA A 284 4.53 0.41 11.17
N GLU A 285 5.25 1.53 11.02
CA GLU A 285 5.45 2.54 12.06
C GLU A 285 4.12 3.19 12.48
N VAL A 286 3.27 3.59 11.53
CA VAL A 286 1.92 4.13 11.84
C VAL A 286 1.08 3.14 12.64
N LEU A 287 1.08 1.86 12.26
CA LEU A 287 0.40 0.81 13.04
C LEU A 287 0.99 0.70 14.46
N SER A 288 2.31 0.75 14.59
CA SER A 288 2.98 0.70 15.90
C SER A 288 2.65 1.89 16.78
N GLU A 289 2.46 3.08 16.20
CA GLU A 289 2.06 4.27 16.95
C GLU A 289 0.58 4.24 17.31
N ALA A 290 -0.30 3.82 16.39
CA ALA A 290 -1.72 3.61 16.68
C ALA A 290 -1.92 2.61 17.83
N ASP A 291 -1.13 1.53 17.85
CA ASP A 291 -1.13 0.52 18.91
C ASP A 291 -0.89 1.11 20.31
N ALA A 292 0.06 2.05 20.41
CA ALA A 292 0.37 2.73 21.67
C ALA A 292 -0.74 3.66 22.16
N LEU A 293 -1.62 4.14 21.26
CA LEU A 293 -2.69 5.07 21.60
C LEU A 293 -3.93 4.38 22.18
N TYR A 294 -4.17 3.11 21.87
CA TYR A 294 -5.43 2.44 22.24
C TYR A 294 -5.74 2.55 23.74
N GLY A 295 -4.75 2.31 24.61
CA GLY A 295 -4.95 2.40 26.06
C GLY A 295 -4.92 3.84 26.60
N GLU A 296 -4.07 4.71 26.04
CA GLU A 296 -3.98 6.11 26.46
C GLU A 296 -5.27 6.89 26.17
N GLN A 297 -5.94 6.58 25.06
CA GLN A 297 -7.08 7.35 24.56
C GLN A 297 -8.45 6.75 24.87
N LEU A 298 -8.50 5.59 25.53
CA LEU A 298 -9.77 4.94 25.84
C LEU A 298 -10.59 5.76 26.87
N THR A 299 -11.71 6.33 26.41
CA THR A 299 -12.55 7.21 27.24
C THR A 299 -13.18 6.46 28.43
N ASP A 300 -13.40 7.15 29.55
CA ASP A 300 -14.09 6.57 30.71
C ASP A 300 -15.51 6.08 30.36
N THR A 301 -16.18 6.77 29.42
CA THR A 301 -17.46 6.36 28.88
C THR A 301 -17.35 5.02 28.16
N CYS A 302 -16.39 4.84 27.26
CA CYS A 302 -16.16 3.54 26.62
C CYS A 302 -15.85 2.46 27.65
N LYS A 303 -14.94 2.71 28.62
CA LYS A 303 -14.60 1.77 29.69
C LYS A 303 -15.84 1.30 30.46
N LEU A 304 -16.75 2.23 30.77
CA LEU A 304 -18.02 1.93 31.42
C LEU A 304 -18.90 0.99 30.56
N HIS A 305 -19.03 1.25 29.26
CA HIS A 305 -19.86 0.42 28.38
C HIS A 305 -19.23 -0.95 28.09
N LEU A 306 -17.89 -1.05 28.06
CA LEU A 306 -17.18 -2.34 28.02
C LEU A 306 -17.45 -3.16 29.29
N LEU A 307 -17.43 -2.55 30.49
CA LEU A 307 -17.85 -3.22 31.73
C LEU A 307 -19.29 -3.73 31.63
N LYS A 308 -20.22 -2.87 31.17
CA LYS A 308 -21.62 -3.23 30.98
C LYS A 308 -21.82 -4.39 30.04
N MET A 309 -21.08 -4.41 28.94
CA MET A 309 -21.16 -5.45 27.93
C MET A 309 -20.62 -6.80 28.45
N HIS A 310 -19.46 -6.81 29.09
CA HIS A 310 -18.77 -8.05 29.44
C HIS A 310 -19.18 -8.66 30.79
N TYR A 311 -19.33 -7.85 31.84
CA TYR A 311 -19.37 -8.38 33.22
C TYR A 311 -20.62 -8.01 34.03
N CYS A 312 -21.41 -7.03 33.59
CA CYS A 312 -22.68 -6.75 34.27
C CYS A 312 -23.69 -7.94 34.27
N PRO A 313 -23.72 -8.88 33.30
CA PRO A 313 -24.50 -10.12 33.46
C PRO A 313 -24.11 -10.88 34.74
N ASN A 314 -22.81 -11.06 34.98
CA ASN A 314 -22.28 -11.75 36.15
C ASN A 314 -22.61 -10.99 37.43
N CYS A 315 -22.47 -9.66 37.43
CA CYS A 315 -22.86 -8.84 38.58
C CYS A 315 -24.35 -8.95 38.93
N ASN A 316 -25.21 -9.20 37.93
CA ASN A 316 -26.64 -9.46 38.11
C ASN A 316 -26.96 -10.93 38.45
N GLY A 317 -25.95 -11.76 38.73
CA GLY A 317 -26.12 -13.15 39.13
C GLY A 317 -26.27 -14.12 37.96
N HIS A 318 -26.09 -13.68 36.72
CA HIS A 318 -26.12 -14.56 35.56
C HIS A 318 -24.71 -15.10 35.31
N HIS A 319 -24.49 -16.38 35.59
CA HIS A 319 -23.21 -17.05 35.36
C HIS A 319 -23.34 -18.16 34.30
N SER A 320 -22.28 -18.41 33.55
CA SER A 320 -22.22 -19.34 32.41
C SER A 320 -22.55 -20.80 32.76
N SER A 321 -22.53 -21.17 34.05
CA SER A 321 -22.82 -22.53 34.51
C SER A 321 -24.28 -22.97 34.34
N SER A 322 -25.22 -22.04 34.10
CA SER A 322 -26.66 -22.33 34.05
C SER A 322 -27.19 -22.52 32.62
N ARG A 323 -26.68 -23.50 31.84
CA ARG A 323 -27.27 -24.03 30.56
C ARG A 323 -27.74 -23.05 29.48
N SER A 324 -27.55 -21.76 29.70
CA SER A 324 -27.86 -20.62 28.88
C SER A 324 -26.63 -19.75 29.09
N GLU A 325 -25.57 -20.08 28.35
CA GLU A 325 -24.42 -19.20 28.15
C GLU A 325 -24.98 -17.78 28.02
N THR A 326 -24.45 -16.82 28.78
CA THR A 326 -24.97 -15.44 28.79
C THR A 326 -24.75 -14.85 27.41
N LYS A 327 -25.68 -15.11 26.48
CA LYS A 327 -25.61 -14.69 25.10
C LYS A 327 -25.69 -13.18 25.09
N LEU A 328 -24.62 -12.53 24.66
CA LEU A 328 -24.60 -11.10 24.41
C LEU A 328 -25.36 -10.84 23.09
N CYS A 329 -26.16 -9.78 23.05
CA CYS A 329 -26.84 -9.38 21.82
C CYS A 329 -25.80 -8.89 20.81
N TYR A 330 -25.89 -9.39 19.58
CA TYR A 330 -24.97 -9.06 18.50
C TYR A 330 -25.00 -7.56 18.19
N GLY A 331 -26.19 -6.97 18.08
CA GLY A 331 -26.35 -5.55 17.80
C GLY A 331 -25.81 -4.66 18.91
N TYR A 332 -26.01 -5.07 20.16
CA TYR A 332 -25.45 -4.38 21.33
C TYR A 332 -23.91 -4.43 21.32
N CYS A 333 -23.34 -5.61 21.04
CA CYS A 333 -21.89 -5.78 20.90
C CYS A 333 -21.33 -4.81 19.86
N LYS A 334 -21.90 -4.80 18.65
CA LYS A 334 -21.42 -3.92 17.57
C LYS A 334 -21.52 -2.45 17.92
N ASN A 335 -22.64 -2.00 18.49
CA ASN A 335 -22.77 -0.60 18.87
C ASN A 335 -21.78 -0.19 19.97
N VAL A 336 -21.52 -1.02 20.98
CA VAL A 336 -20.49 -0.72 21.99
C VAL A 336 -19.10 -0.67 21.36
N MET A 337 -18.73 -1.70 20.61
CA MET A 337 -17.40 -1.84 20.02
C MET A 337 -17.08 -0.76 18.98
N ARG A 338 -18.04 -0.42 18.10
CA ARG A 338 -17.91 0.68 17.13
C ARG A 338 -17.87 2.05 17.81
N GLY A 339 -18.61 2.23 18.91
CA GLY A 339 -18.57 3.48 19.69
C GLY A 339 -17.24 3.70 20.38
N CYS A 340 -16.63 2.64 20.91
CA CYS A 340 -15.31 2.65 21.53
C CYS A 340 -14.16 2.88 20.54
N SER A 341 -14.31 2.46 19.28
CA SER A 341 -13.31 2.59 18.22
C SER A 341 -13.61 3.70 17.20
N ALA A 342 -14.63 4.52 17.47
CA ALA A 342 -15.17 5.50 16.52
C ALA A 342 -14.12 6.44 15.92
N GLU A 343 -13.21 6.95 16.75
CA GLU A 343 -12.15 7.87 16.31
C GLU A 343 -11.11 7.17 15.42
N TYR A 344 -10.70 5.96 15.78
CA TYR A 344 -9.75 5.17 14.99
C TYR A 344 -10.34 4.79 13.63
N ALA A 345 -11.53 4.18 13.63
CA ALA A 345 -12.22 3.81 12.39
C ALA A 345 -12.50 5.04 11.51
N GLY A 346 -13.04 6.12 12.09
CA GLY A 346 -13.42 7.31 11.32
C GLY A 346 -12.25 8.12 10.77
N LEU A 347 -11.13 8.22 11.50
CA LEU A 347 -9.99 9.01 11.08
C LEU A 347 -8.98 8.20 10.25
N LEU A 348 -8.78 6.91 10.54
CA LEU A 348 -7.67 6.14 9.98
C LEU A 348 -8.05 5.20 8.84
N ASP A 349 -9.27 4.65 8.78
CA ASP A 349 -9.61 3.65 7.74
C ASP A 349 -9.50 4.21 6.32
N SER A 350 -9.95 5.45 6.08
CA SER A 350 -9.87 6.07 4.74
C SER A 350 -8.43 6.41 4.33
N PRO A 351 -7.61 7.12 5.13
CA PRO A 351 -6.19 7.33 4.83
C PRO A 351 -5.41 6.02 4.70
N TRP A 352 -5.71 5.01 5.53
CA TRP A 352 -5.11 3.68 5.47
C TRP A 352 -5.46 2.97 4.15
N SER A 353 -6.75 2.93 3.78
CA SER A 353 -7.21 2.41 2.50
C SER A 353 -6.49 3.06 1.32
N GLY A 354 -6.31 4.40 1.36
CA GLY A 354 -5.57 5.12 0.34
C GLY A 354 -4.10 4.71 0.23
N VAL A 355 -3.45 4.36 1.34
CA VAL A 355 -2.10 3.77 1.34
C VAL A 355 -2.12 2.37 0.74
N VAL A 356 -3.08 1.53 1.13
CA VAL A 356 -3.26 0.16 0.58
C VAL A 356 -3.43 0.19 -0.94
N ASP A 357 -4.31 1.05 -1.47
CA ASP A 357 -4.51 1.20 -2.91
C ASP A 357 -3.25 1.68 -3.63
N SER A 358 -2.53 2.61 -3.02
CA SER A 358 -1.27 3.12 -3.58
C SER A 358 -0.17 2.05 -3.59
N LEU A 359 -0.09 1.21 -2.56
CA LEU A 359 0.81 0.05 -2.51
C LEU A 359 0.44 -0.97 -3.58
N ASN A 360 -0.84 -1.32 -3.71
CA ASN A 360 -1.33 -2.23 -4.75
C ASN A 360 -0.97 -1.71 -6.15
N ASN A 361 -1.21 -0.43 -6.42
CA ASN A 361 -0.84 0.20 -7.69
C ASN A 361 0.69 0.16 -7.91
N LEU A 362 1.49 0.56 -6.92
CA LEU A 362 2.96 0.56 -7.04
C LEU A 362 3.50 -0.83 -7.36
N VAL A 363 3.00 -1.87 -6.69
CA VAL A 363 3.48 -3.24 -6.92
C VAL A 363 3.09 -3.74 -8.31
N THR A 364 1.82 -3.57 -8.70
CA THR A 364 1.30 -4.07 -9.97
C THR A 364 1.85 -3.33 -11.19
N THR A 365 2.02 -2.00 -11.10
CA THR A 365 2.44 -1.15 -12.23
C THR A 365 3.95 -0.99 -12.35
N HIS A 366 4.71 -1.09 -11.25
CA HIS A 366 6.14 -0.83 -11.26
C HIS A 366 6.96 -2.03 -10.81
N ILE A 367 6.67 -2.67 -9.67
CA ILE A 367 7.52 -3.74 -9.12
C ILE A 367 7.45 -5.03 -9.95
N LEU A 368 6.24 -5.46 -10.32
CA LEU A 368 5.98 -6.68 -11.08
C LEU A 368 5.93 -6.48 -12.61
N SER A 369 6.06 -5.23 -13.07
CA SER A 369 6.07 -4.89 -14.51
C SER A 369 7.31 -5.45 -15.23
N ASP A 370 7.29 -5.50 -16.56
CA ASP A 370 8.46 -5.90 -17.38
C ASP A 370 9.69 -4.99 -17.13
N THR A 371 9.44 -3.73 -16.75
CA THR A 371 10.46 -2.76 -16.34
C THR A 371 10.72 -2.74 -14.83
N GLY A 372 10.12 -3.65 -14.08
CA GLY A 372 10.26 -3.77 -12.63
C GLY A 372 11.57 -4.42 -12.22
N ILE A 373 11.98 -4.22 -10.97
CA ILE A 373 13.33 -4.58 -10.50
C ILE A 373 13.66 -6.06 -10.70
N ILE A 374 12.66 -6.92 -10.49
CA ILE A 374 12.80 -8.37 -10.66
C ILE A 374 13.13 -8.67 -12.12
N ASN A 375 12.35 -8.12 -13.06
CA ASN A 375 12.54 -8.38 -14.48
C ASN A 375 13.79 -7.69 -15.03
N VAL A 376 14.09 -6.45 -14.62
CA VAL A 376 15.30 -5.74 -15.05
C VAL A 376 16.56 -6.50 -14.63
N ILE A 377 16.66 -6.92 -13.36
CA ILE A 377 17.81 -7.70 -12.88
C ILE A 377 17.93 -9.03 -13.64
N LYS A 378 16.80 -9.73 -13.89
CA LYS A 378 16.79 -10.98 -14.65
C LYS A 378 17.35 -10.81 -16.07
N HIS A 379 17.09 -9.68 -16.73
CA HIS A 379 17.46 -9.44 -18.12
C HIS A 379 18.81 -8.71 -18.30
N LEU A 380 19.51 -8.32 -17.22
CA LEU A 380 20.80 -7.60 -17.34
C LEU A 380 21.83 -8.32 -18.22
N GLN A 381 22.00 -9.64 -18.06
CA GLN A 381 22.92 -10.40 -18.91
C GLN A 381 22.56 -10.33 -20.40
N THR A 382 21.27 -10.25 -20.72
CA THR A 382 20.77 -10.17 -22.10
C THR A 382 21.09 -8.80 -22.68
N TYR A 383 20.83 -7.72 -21.92
CA TYR A 383 21.21 -6.36 -22.32
C TYR A 383 22.71 -6.23 -22.58
N PHE A 384 23.57 -6.83 -21.76
CA PHE A 384 25.02 -6.80 -22.00
C PHE A 384 25.42 -7.55 -23.27
N SER A 385 24.77 -8.68 -23.55
CA SER A 385 24.97 -9.43 -24.80
C SER A 385 24.52 -8.64 -26.01
N GLU A 386 23.33 -8.03 -25.95
CA GLU A 386 22.77 -7.20 -27.01
C GLU A 386 23.64 -5.98 -27.30
N ALA A 387 24.20 -5.34 -26.27
CA ALA A 387 25.15 -4.25 -26.44
C ALA A 387 26.38 -4.70 -27.25
N ILE A 388 27.00 -5.82 -26.87
CA ILE A 388 28.16 -6.37 -27.61
C ILE A 388 27.76 -6.75 -29.04
N MET A 389 26.59 -7.36 -29.24
CA MET A 389 26.07 -7.70 -30.57
C MET A 389 25.80 -6.46 -31.44
N ALA A 390 25.32 -5.36 -30.85
CA ALA A 390 25.12 -4.09 -31.55
C ALA A 390 26.46 -3.51 -32.04
N ALA A 391 27.50 -3.54 -31.21
CA ALA A 391 28.85 -3.13 -31.62
C ALA A 391 29.41 -3.99 -32.75
N MET A 392 29.18 -5.31 -32.70
CA MET A 392 29.59 -6.24 -33.76
C MET A 392 28.85 -5.98 -35.08
N HIS A 393 27.53 -5.78 -35.01
CA HIS A 393 26.70 -5.53 -36.19
C HIS A 393 27.11 -4.23 -36.90
N ASN A 394 27.39 -3.18 -36.14
CA ASN A 394 27.82 -1.86 -36.64
C ASN A 394 29.33 -1.75 -36.86
N GLY A 395 30.07 -2.87 -36.79
CA GLY A 395 31.53 -2.90 -36.76
C GLY A 395 32.23 -2.05 -37.83
N PRO A 396 31.88 -2.14 -39.13
CA PRO A 396 32.54 -1.36 -40.19
C PRO A 396 32.39 0.16 -40.03
N GLU A 397 31.21 0.64 -39.67
CA GLU A 397 30.98 2.08 -39.45
C GLU A 397 31.65 2.56 -38.17
N LEU A 398 31.62 1.73 -37.11
CA LEU A 398 32.32 2.00 -35.87
C LEU A 398 33.84 2.10 -36.08
N GLU A 399 34.44 1.16 -36.83
CA GLU A 399 35.87 1.18 -37.16
C GLU A 399 36.26 2.43 -37.97
N LYS A 400 35.43 2.84 -38.94
CA LYS A 400 35.64 4.07 -39.70
C LYS A 400 35.62 5.31 -38.80
N LYS A 401 34.66 5.38 -37.88
CA LYS A 401 34.53 6.49 -36.93
C LYS A 401 35.69 6.51 -35.94
N VAL A 402 36.03 5.36 -35.35
CA VAL A 402 37.16 5.20 -34.45
C VAL A 402 38.48 5.59 -35.14
N LYS A 403 38.72 5.12 -36.36
CA LYS A 403 39.93 5.45 -37.11
C LYS A 403 40.03 6.94 -37.43
N LYS A 404 38.89 7.60 -37.66
CA LYS A 404 38.82 9.06 -37.89
C LYS A 404 39.16 9.84 -36.61
N THR A 405 38.67 9.40 -35.46
CA THR A 405 38.79 10.14 -34.19
C THR A 405 40.07 9.79 -33.42
N CYS A 406 40.41 8.51 -33.28
CA CYS A 406 41.55 8.01 -32.50
C CYS A 406 42.75 7.58 -33.36
N GLY A 407 42.61 7.50 -34.68
CA GLY A 407 43.67 7.03 -35.58
C GLY A 407 43.78 5.50 -35.64
N THR A 408 44.92 5.03 -36.13
CA THR A 408 45.16 3.59 -36.29
C THR A 408 45.55 2.97 -34.93
N PRO A 409 44.96 1.82 -34.53
CA PRO A 409 45.27 1.17 -33.26
C PRO A 409 46.77 0.89 -33.09
N SER A 410 47.34 1.35 -31.98
CA SER A 410 48.66 0.94 -31.52
C SER A 410 48.51 -0.25 -30.56
N LEU A 411 49.25 -1.32 -30.82
CA LEU A 411 49.24 -2.52 -29.97
C LEU A 411 50.51 -2.59 -29.15
N THR A 412 50.38 -3.04 -27.91
CA THR A 412 51.54 -3.37 -27.07
C THR A 412 52.23 -4.64 -27.60
N PRO A 413 53.57 -4.73 -27.51
CA PRO A 413 54.29 -5.95 -27.87
C PRO A 413 53.80 -7.12 -27.00
N TYR A 414 53.40 -8.22 -27.64
CA TYR A 414 52.94 -9.43 -26.96
C TYR A 414 54.01 -9.94 -25.98
N SER A 415 53.71 -9.92 -24.68
CA SER A 415 54.53 -10.63 -23.69
C SER A 415 54.04 -12.07 -23.64
N SER A 416 54.91 -13.02 -23.99
CA SER A 416 54.62 -14.46 -23.95
C SER A 416 54.34 -14.92 -22.51
N GLY A 417 53.08 -14.87 -22.09
CA GLY A 417 52.60 -15.34 -20.80
C GLY A 417 51.40 -16.28 -20.98
N GLU A 418 51.64 -17.56 -20.72
CA GLU A 418 50.75 -18.73 -20.56
C GLU A 418 49.55 -18.96 -21.52
N PRO A 419 49.43 -20.18 -22.09
CA PRO A 419 48.27 -20.55 -22.89
C PRO A 419 47.02 -20.64 -22.02
N ASP A 420 46.00 -19.84 -22.38
CA ASP A 420 44.57 -20.01 -22.15
C ASP A 420 44.21 -21.17 -21.20
N ALA A 421 44.31 -20.93 -19.89
CA ALA A 421 43.70 -21.80 -18.90
C ALA A 421 42.18 -21.64 -19.02
N ARG A 422 41.58 -22.47 -19.89
CA ARG A 422 40.13 -22.58 -20.07
C ARG A 422 39.48 -22.62 -18.69
N PRO A 423 38.65 -21.63 -18.31
CA PRO A 423 37.91 -21.71 -17.06
C PRO A 423 37.09 -23.01 -17.09
N PRO A 424 37.06 -23.79 -16.00
CA PRO A 424 36.24 -24.98 -15.96
C PRO A 424 34.80 -24.58 -16.31
N PRO A 425 34.10 -25.32 -17.19
CA PRO A 425 32.72 -25.02 -17.49
C PRO A 425 31.93 -25.15 -16.18
N HIS A 426 31.52 -24.03 -15.59
CA HIS A 426 30.53 -24.05 -14.52
C HIS A 426 29.23 -24.62 -15.12
N LYS A 427 29.01 -25.92 -14.90
CA LYS A 427 27.72 -26.60 -15.10
C LYS A 427 26.75 -26.17 -14.02
N ASN A 428 26.41 -24.89 -13.99
CA ASN A 428 25.27 -24.43 -13.20
C ASN A 428 24.11 -24.27 -14.18
N ASN A 429 23.22 -25.27 -14.20
CA ASN A 429 21.85 -25.11 -14.68
C ASN A 429 21.16 -24.21 -13.64
N VAL A 430 21.47 -22.92 -13.67
CA VAL A 430 20.77 -21.94 -12.85
C VAL A 430 19.41 -21.77 -13.50
N LYS A 431 18.43 -22.55 -13.02
CA LYS A 431 17.03 -22.24 -13.27
C LYS A 431 16.78 -20.89 -12.62
N TRP A 432 16.16 -19.97 -13.37
CA TRP A 432 15.55 -18.81 -12.76
C TRP A 432 14.70 -19.28 -11.58
N ALA A 433 14.92 -18.68 -10.41
CA ALA A 433 13.93 -18.73 -9.36
C ALA A 433 12.61 -18.22 -9.96
N THR A 434 11.58 -19.02 -9.69
CA THR A 434 10.25 -19.06 -10.29
C THR A 434 9.65 -17.69 -10.65
N ASP A 435 8.86 -17.68 -11.72
CA ASP A 435 7.88 -16.65 -12.12
C ASP A 435 7.10 -16.08 -10.91
N PRO A 436 6.56 -14.83 -10.98
CA PRO A 436 6.29 -13.92 -9.85
C PRO A 436 5.99 -14.62 -8.53
N ASP A 437 6.81 -14.30 -7.52
CA ASP A 437 6.81 -14.92 -6.19
C ASP A 437 5.38 -15.05 -5.66
N PRO A 438 4.87 -16.28 -5.42
CA PRO A 438 3.61 -16.51 -4.73
C PRO A 438 3.48 -15.70 -3.44
N GLY A 439 4.61 -15.33 -2.80
CA GLY A 439 4.67 -14.42 -1.67
C GLY A 439 4.11 -13.03 -1.97
N MET A 440 4.47 -12.39 -3.09
CA MET A 440 4.00 -11.04 -3.41
C MET A 440 2.49 -11.01 -3.72
N VAL A 441 1.98 -12.04 -4.41
CA VAL A 441 0.53 -12.15 -4.68
C VAL A 441 -0.24 -12.36 -3.38
N LEU A 442 0.26 -13.22 -2.48
CA LEU A 442 -0.32 -13.43 -1.16
C LEU A 442 -0.28 -12.15 -0.32
N PHE A 443 0.81 -11.39 -0.39
CA PHE A 443 0.94 -10.09 0.25
C PHE A 443 -0.12 -9.11 -0.23
N LEU A 444 -0.28 -8.94 -1.55
CA LEU A 444 -1.29 -8.07 -2.14
C LEU A 444 -2.71 -8.46 -1.72
N SER A 445 -3.01 -9.77 -1.67
CA SER A 445 -4.31 -10.22 -1.17
C SER A 445 -4.50 -9.95 0.33
N THR A 446 -3.44 -10.04 1.13
CA THR A 446 -3.49 -9.79 2.58
C THR A 446 -3.66 -8.31 2.88
N ILE A 447 -2.93 -7.44 2.18
CA ILE A 447 -3.02 -5.99 2.37
C ILE A 447 -4.33 -5.42 1.83
N ASP A 448 -4.87 -5.95 0.73
CA ASP A 448 -6.16 -5.51 0.20
C ASP A 448 -7.32 -5.78 1.19
N LYS A 449 -7.25 -6.91 1.91
CA LYS A 449 -8.20 -7.24 2.98
C LYS A 449 -8.12 -6.33 4.21
N SER A 450 -7.09 -5.50 4.33
CA SER A 450 -6.93 -4.59 5.46
C SER A 450 -7.45 -3.18 5.18
N LYS A 451 -8.12 -2.89 4.06
CA LYS A 451 -8.62 -1.52 3.75
C LYS A 451 -9.42 -0.87 4.88
N GLU A 452 -10.40 -1.58 5.42
CA GLU A 452 -11.22 -1.12 6.54
C GLU A 452 -10.74 -1.72 7.87
N PHE A 453 -9.42 -1.72 8.10
CA PHE A 453 -8.76 -2.44 9.19
C PHE A 453 -9.36 -2.15 10.56
N TYR A 454 -9.47 -0.88 10.94
CA TYR A 454 -9.88 -0.47 12.28
C TYR A 454 -11.35 -0.80 12.54
N THR A 455 -12.21 -0.62 11.54
CA THR A 455 -13.60 -1.08 11.56
C THR A 455 -13.71 -2.61 11.66
N THR A 456 -12.93 -3.33 10.85
CA THR A 456 -13.05 -4.79 10.70
C THR A 456 -12.65 -5.53 11.97
N ILE A 457 -11.64 -5.05 12.71
CA ILE A 457 -11.20 -5.69 13.96
C ILE A 457 -12.34 -5.79 14.97
N VAL A 458 -13.05 -4.67 15.18
CA VAL A 458 -14.10 -4.58 16.19
C VAL A 458 -15.38 -5.30 15.78
N ASP A 459 -15.69 -5.32 14.49
CA ASP A 459 -16.82 -6.06 13.94
C ASP A 459 -16.59 -7.57 14.03
N ASN A 460 -15.40 -8.06 13.64
CA ASN A 460 -15.05 -9.48 13.69
C ASN A 460 -15.13 -10.05 15.11
N PHE A 461 -14.75 -9.25 16.12
CA PHE A 461 -14.91 -9.65 17.52
C PHE A 461 -16.36 -10.00 17.87
N CYS A 462 -17.32 -9.23 17.36
CA CYS A 462 -18.74 -9.51 17.55
C CYS A 462 -19.26 -10.64 16.62
N ASP A 463 -18.60 -10.89 15.50
CA ASP A 463 -19.00 -11.96 14.57
C ASP A 463 -18.56 -13.36 15.04
N GLU A 464 -17.43 -13.45 15.76
CA GLU A 464 -16.79 -14.72 16.17
C GLU A 464 -17.35 -15.35 17.45
N GLN A 465 -17.83 -14.57 18.43
CA GLN A 465 -18.37 -15.16 19.67
C GLN A 465 -19.80 -15.67 19.48
N GLN A 466 -20.25 -16.51 20.40
CA GLN A 466 -21.61 -17.08 20.42
C GLN A 466 -22.69 -16.04 20.80
N HIS A 467 -22.79 -14.97 20.02
CA HIS A 467 -23.80 -13.95 20.13
C HIS A 467 -25.15 -14.42 19.58
N SER A 468 -26.24 -13.87 20.13
CA SER A 468 -27.56 -14.04 19.52
C SER A 468 -27.61 -13.17 18.27
N ARG A 469 -27.40 -13.76 17.09
CA ARG A 469 -27.44 -13.04 15.80
C ARG A 469 -28.79 -12.40 15.52
N ASP A 470 -29.87 -12.99 16.04
CA ASP A 470 -31.22 -12.47 15.90
C ASP A 470 -31.55 -11.40 16.96
N ASP A 471 -30.61 -11.05 17.85
CA ASP A 471 -30.78 -10.03 18.90
C ASP A 471 -31.97 -10.27 19.86
N HIS A 472 -32.41 -11.53 19.97
CA HIS A 472 -33.47 -11.96 20.87
C HIS A 472 -32.96 -12.67 22.12
N SER A 473 -33.64 -12.44 23.25
CA SER A 473 -33.40 -13.14 24.53
C SER A 473 -31.92 -13.18 24.96
N CYS A 474 -31.22 -12.06 24.79
CA CYS A 474 -29.79 -11.90 25.04
C CYS A 474 -29.52 -10.72 25.96
N TRP A 475 -28.29 -10.56 26.43
CA TRP A 475 -27.88 -9.41 27.22
C TRP A 475 -27.80 -8.16 26.34
N SER A 476 -28.62 -7.17 26.68
CA SER A 476 -28.78 -5.92 25.92
C SER A 476 -28.18 -4.70 26.65
N GLY A 477 -27.27 -4.92 27.61
CA GLY A 477 -26.54 -3.88 28.36
C GLY A 477 -27.08 -3.55 29.76
N ASP A 478 -28.41 -3.55 29.94
CA ASP A 478 -29.03 -3.33 31.25
C ASP A 478 -29.83 -4.56 31.75
N ARG A 479 -30.27 -5.44 30.84
CA ARG A 479 -31.09 -6.63 31.16
C ARG A 479 -30.95 -7.70 30.07
N PHE A 480 -31.50 -8.88 30.35
CA PHE A 480 -31.79 -9.88 29.32
C PHE A 480 -33.10 -9.54 28.61
N GLY A 481 -33.09 -9.57 27.29
CA GLY A 481 -34.23 -9.28 26.45
C GLY A 481 -33.80 -9.06 24.99
N ASP A 482 -34.64 -8.37 24.25
CA ASP A 482 -34.38 -8.11 22.83
C ASP A 482 -33.65 -6.77 22.66
N TYR A 483 -32.61 -6.77 21.83
CA TYR A 483 -31.94 -5.54 21.43
C TYR A 483 -32.69 -4.90 20.27
N THR A 484 -33.25 -3.72 20.53
CA THR A 484 -34.18 -3.03 19.60
C THR A 484 -33.63 -1.71 19.06
N GLN A 485 -32.39 -1.37 19.41
CA GLN A 485 -31.76 -0.16 18.92
C GLN A 485 -31.21 -0.37 17.51
N LEU A 486 -31.13 0.71 16.75
CA LEU A 486 -30.53 0.68 15.41
C LEU A 486 -29.03 0.40 15.50
N LEU A 487 -28.55 -0.45 14.60
CA LEU A 487 -27.13 -0.65 14.38
C LEU A 487 -26.53 0.57 13.71
N ILE A 488 -25.56 1.20 14.34
CA ILE A 488 -24.93 2.41 13.84
C ILE A 488 -23.69 2.04 13.02
N ASN A 489 -23.57 2.66 11.84
CA ASN A 489 -22.43 2.44 10.94
C ASN A 489 -21.11 2.90 11.59
N PRO A 490 -19.97 2.28 11.23
CA PRO A 490 -18.65 2.73 11.66
C PRO A 490 -18.36 4.20 11.28
N GLY A 491 -17.32 4.76 11.88
CA GLY A 491 -16.84 6.13 11.59
C GLY A 491 -17.46 7.23 12.43
N THR A 492 -16.73 8.32 12.64
CA THR A 492 -17.04 9.39 13.59
C THR A 492 -18.41 10.05 13.37
N ASP A 493 -18.81 10.28 12.12
CA ASP A 493 -20.06 11.00 11.82
C ASP A 493 -21.32 10.21 12.17
N SER A 494 -21.33 8.91 11.89
CA SER A 494 -22.44 8.02 12.26
C SER A 494 -22.53 7.84 13.78
N GLN A 495 -21.37 7.77 14.45
CA GLN A 495 -21.28 7.47 15.88
C GLN A 495 -21.84 8.58 16.78
N ARG A 496 -22.07 9.79 16.25
CA ARG A 496 -22.84 10.85 16.94
C ARG A 496 -24.25 10.41 17.35
N TYR A 497 -24.81 9.41 16.67
CA TYR A 497 -26.12 8.84 16.92
C TYR A 497 -26.08 7.49 17.66
N ASN A 498 -24.91 7.08 18.15
CA ASN A 498 -24.75 5.82 18.88
C ASN A 498 -25.53 5.84 20.21
N PRO A 499 -26.50 4.93 20.41
CA PRO A 499 -27.31 4.90 21.62
C PRO A 499 -26.56 4.34 22.83
N GLU A 500 -25.50 3.57 22.61
CA GLU A 500 -24.74 2.90 23.66
C GLU A 500 -23.57 3.74 24.13
N VAL A 501 -22.70 4.19 23.24
CA VAL A 501 -21.50 4.97 23.61
C VAL A 501 -21.62 6.39 23.05
N PRO A 502 -21.95 7.39 23.89
CA PRO A 502 -21.99 8.79 23.45
C PRO A 502 -20.66 9.26 22.87
N PHE A 503 -20.67 9.67 21.60
CA PHE A 503 -19.48 10.18 20.94
C PHE A 503 -19.09 11.57 21.46
N ASN A 504 -17.84 11.73 21.88
CA ASN A 504 -17.29 13.02 22.32
C ASN A 504 -16.17 13.47 21.39
N ALA A 505 -16.52 14.27 20.38
CA ALA A 505 -15.60 14.75 19.34
C ALA A 505 -14.40 15.60 19.84
N LYS A 506 -14.39 16.00 21.13
CA LYS A 506 -13.34 16.89 21.69
C LYS A 506 -12.26 16.15 22.46
N ALA A 507 -12.29 14.83 22.54
CA ALA A 507 -11.27 14.05 23.23
C ALA A 507 -10.12 13.69 22.26
N GLN A 508 -8.92 14.22 22.52
CA GLN A 508 -7.63 13.61 22.13
C GLN A 508 -7.27 13.43 20.63
N THR A 509 -7.92 14.17 19.73
CA THR A 509 -7.70 14.09 18.26
C THR A 509 -6.28 14.41 17.77
N GLY A 510 -5.46 15.11 18.54
CA GLY A 510 -4.14 15.59 18.10
C GLY A 510 -3.20 14.48 17.60
N LYS A 511 -2.97 13.43 18.42
CA LYS A 511 -2.06 12.34 18.06
C LYS A 511 -2.59 11.48 16.91
N LEU A 512 -3.91 11.26 16.83
CA LEU A 512 -4.52 10.52 15.71
C LEU A 512 -4.39 11.30 14.40
N ASN A 513 -4.56 12.62 14.43
CA ASN A 513 -4.36 13.46 13.25
C ASN A 513 -2.90 13.43 12.76
N GLU A 514 -1.91 13.32 13.65
CA GLU A 514 -0.51 13.10 13.24
C GLU A 514 -0.34 11.78 12.47
N LEU A 515 -1.06 10.72 12.85
CA LEU A 515 -1.06 9.45 12.12
C LEU A 515 -1.74 9.58 10.75
N VAL A 516 -2.85 10.33 10.67
CA VAL A 516 -3.51 10.66 9.39
C VAL A 516 -2.55 11.38 8.45
N ASP A 517 -1.83 12.39 8.94
CA ASP A 517 -0.82 13.12 8.17
C ASP A 517 0.32 12.20 7.69
N LYS A 518 0.77 11.26 8.54
CA LYS A 518 1.76 10.24 8.15
C LYS A 518 1.24 9.35 7.02
N LEU A 519 0.00 8.88 7.09
CA LEU A 519 -0.62 8.07 6.04
C LEU A 519 -0.73 8.84 4.72
N PHE A 520 -1.20 10.10 4.76
CA PHE A 520 -1.22 10.96 3.58
C PHE A 520 0.17 11.21 3.00
N LYS A 521 1.18 11.40 3.85
CA LYS A 521 2.58 11.55 3.42
C LYS A 521 3.11 10.30 2.73
N ILE A 522 2.79 9.10 3.24
CA ILE A 522 3.15 7.82 2.59
C ILE A 522 2.51 7.75 1.21
N ARG A 523 1.19 7.96 1.11
CA ARG A 523 0.44 7.97 -0.15
C ARG A 523 1.02 8.97 -1.15
N LYS A 524 1.30 10.20 -0.71
CA LYS A 524 1.92 11.25 -1.54
C LYS A 524 3.33 10.87 -1.99
N SER A 525 4.12 10.23 -1.14
CA SER A 525 5.46 9.75 -1.50
C SER A 525 5.41 8.66 -2.56
N ILE A 526 4.42 7.78 -2.53
CA ILE A 526 4.19 6.77 -3.57
C ILE A 526 3.76 7.48 -4.87
N GLY A 527 2.75 8.35 -4.82
CA GLY A 527 2.23 9.05 -5.99
C GLY A 527 3.25 9.97 -6.67
N ALA A 528 4.17 10.56 -5.91
CA ALA A 528 5.26 11.38 -6.47
C ALA A 528 6.32 10.56 -7.22
N ALA A 529 6.56 9.32 -6.79
CA ALA A 529 7.48 8.41 -7.48
C ALA A 529 6.82 7.76 -8.71
N ALA A 530 5.55 7.40 -8.57
CA ALA A 530 4.74 6.70 -9.54
C ALA A 530 3.53 7.55 -9.96
N PRO A 531 3.73 8.65 -10.73
CA PRO A 531 2.62 9.40 -11.27
C PRO A 531 1.77 8.46 -12.13
N SER A 532 0.52 8.27 -11.75
CA SER A 532 -0.42 7.50 -12.57
C SER A 532 -0.46 8.14 -13.96
N ASN A 533 -0.32 7.32 -15.00
CA ASN A 533 -0.54 7.78 -16.39
C ASN A 533 -2.00 8.20 -16.65
N SER A 534 -2.87 8.23 -15.63
CA SER A 534 -4.15 8.90 -15.69
C SER A 534 -3.99 10.41 -15.47
N ILE A 535 -4.32 11.18 -16.50
CA ILE A 535 -4.45 12.65 -16.49
C ILE A 535 -5.68 13.08 -15.63
N GLN A 536 -5.92 12.43 -14.49
CA GLN A 536 -7.04 12.73 -13.57
C GLN A 536 -6.62 12.97 -12.12
N ALA A 537 -5.33 12.83 -11.77
CA ALA A 537 -4.84 13.06 -10.41
C ALA A 537 -4.76 14.55 -9.97
N THR A 538 -5.22 15.50 -10.80
CA THR A 538 -5.33 16.92 -10.43
C THR A 538 -6.68 17.30 -9.82
N HIS A 539 -7.65 16.37 -9.70
CA HIS A 539 -8.97 16.67 -9.13
C HIS A 539 -9.17 16.21 -7.67
N ASP A 540 -8.23 15.47 -7.08
CA ASP A 540 -8.35 14.95 -5.70
C ASP A 540 -7.77 15.88 -4.63
N ILE A 541 -7.24 17.06 -5.01
CA ILE A 541 -6.74 18.06 -4.07
C ILE A 541 -7.86 19.01 -3.60
N GLN A 542 -9.05 18.97 -4.22
CA GLN A 542 -10.16 19.89 -3.91
C GLN A 542 -11.35 19.26 -3.19
N ASN A 543 -11.40 17.94 -3.01
CA ASN A 543 -12.54 17.26 -2.38
C ASN A 543 -12.35 16.92 -0.90
N ASP A 544 -11.19 17.19 -0.30
CA ASP A 544 -10.89 16.86 1.11
C ASP A 544 -10.83 18.10 2.03
N MET A 545 -11.47 19.20 1.62
CA MET A 545 -11.61 20.45 2.38
C MET A 545 -13.08 20.85 2.62
N GLY A 546 -14.03 19.93 2.41
CA GLY A 546 -15.46 20.18 2.58
C GLY A 546 -15.98 19.73 3.94
N GLU A 547 -16.68 20.63 4.62
CA GLU A 547 -17.54 20.38 5.81
C GLU A 547 -16.91 20.57 7.19
N GLY A 548 -16.54 21.82 7.46
CA GLY A 548 -16.39 22.34 8.82
C GLY A 548 -16.67 23.84 8.89
N SER A 549 -17.95 24.25 8.96
CA SER A 549 -18.47 25.37 9.78
C SER A 549 -19.80 25.90 9.24
N GLY A 550 -20.90 25.41 9.79
CA GLY A 550 -22.17 26.14 9.78
C GLY A 550 -22.10 27.25 10.85
N GLY A 551 -21.68 28.44 10.44
CA GLY A 551 -21.83 29.68 11.21
C GLY A 551 -22.88 30.55 10.52
N GLY A 552 -24.08 30.61 11.11
CA GLY A 552 -25.14 31.50 10.64
C GLY A 552 -24.78 32.94 10.96
N GLU A 553 -24.68 33.77 9.93
CA GLU A 553 -24.63 35.23 10.08
C GLU A 553 -26.02 35.78 9.80
N GLY A 554 -26.61 36.33 10.87
CA GLY A 554 -27.94 36.92 10.87
C GLY A 554 -27.96 38.26 10.15
N GLN A 555 -28.90 38.35 9.23
CA GLN A 555 -29.34 39.52 8.48
C GLN A 555 -29.77 40.68 9.40
N ILE A 556 -29.17 41.85 9.23
CA ILE A 556 -29.74 43.15 9.61
C ILE A 556 -29.54 44.07 8.40
N GLY A 557 -30.60 44.22 7.61
CA GLY A 557 -30.82 45.40 6.76
C GLY A 557 -31.77 46.35 7.49
N ASP A 558 -31.94 47.55 6.94
CA ASP A 558 -32.64 48.73 7.48
C ASP A 558 -31.61 49.62 8.19
N ASP A 559 -31.20 50.81 7.70
CA ASP A 559 -32.05 51.91 7.28
C ASP A 559 -31.21 53.10 6.73
N GLU A 560 -31.80 53.80 5.76
CA GLU A 560 -31.77 55.26 5.54
C GLU A 560 -30.61 55.96 4.79
N GLU A 561 -31.06 56.81 3.87
CA GLU A 561 -30.38 57.65 2.89
C GLU A 561 -29.57 58.82 3.50
N GLU A 562 -28.66 59.43 2.71
CA GLU A 562 -28.76 60.86 2.31
C GLU A 562 -27.40 61.53 1.98
N TYR A 563 -27.34 62.03 0.74
CA TYR A 563 -26.60 63.16 0.15
C TYR A 563 -25.25 63.69 0.72
N GLY A 564 -24.23 63.66 -0.17
CA GLY A 564 -23.72 64.90 -0.80
C GLY A 564 -22.41 65.54 -0.28
N GLY A 565 -21.47 65.79 -1.21
CA GLY A 565 -20.39 66.80 -1.08
C GLY A 565 -18.96 66.20 -1.06
N ALA A 566 -18.30 65.92 -2.19
CA ALA A 566 -17.62 66.83 -3.13
C ALA A 566 -16.14 67.16 -2.81
N HIS A 567 -15.33 67.06 -3.88
CA HIS A 567 -14.02 67.71 -4.17
C HIS A 567 -12.71 66.98 -3.82
N GLY A 568 -11.87 66.77 -4.85
CA GLY A 568 -10.41 66.57 -4.70
C GLY A 568 -9.73 65.74 -5.79
N SER A 569 -9.57 66.29 -7.01
CA SER A 569 -8.89 65.69 -8.17
C SER A 569 -7.36 65.65 -8.06
N GLY A 570 -6.72 64.69 -8.73
CA GLY A 570 -5.29 64.68 -9.06
C GLY A 570 -4.98 63.60 -10.11
N ASP A 571 -4.64 64.04 -11.32
CA ASP A 571 -4.33 63.28 -12.54
C ASP A 571 -2.81 63.14 -12.76
N GLY A 572 -2.40 62.26 -13.69
CA GLY A 572 -0.99 62.14 -14.09
C GLY A 572 -0.69 60.90 -14.94
N SER A 573 -1.08 60.92 -16.22
CA SER A 573 -0.72 59.93 -17.25
C SER A 573 0.73 60.11 -17.74
N GLY A 574 1.38 59.01 -18.13
CA GLY A 574 2.67 58.99 -18.84
C GLY A 574 2.67 57.97 -19.97
N ASP A 575 2.41 58.46 -21.19
CA ASP A 575 2.54 57.75 -22.47
C ASP A 575 3.94 57.96 -23.07
N GLY A 576 4.44 56.95 -23.80
CA GLY A 576 5.32 57.18 -24.97
C GLY A 576 6.41 56.11 -25.29
N PRO A 577 6.95 56.08 -26.54
CA PRO A 577 6.37 55.32 -27.67
C PRO A 577 7.42 54.67 -28.65
N HIS A 578 6.92 54.01 -29.73
CA HIS A 578 7.54 53.73 -31.06
C HIS A 578 8.35 52.42 -31.24
N THR A 579 8.31 51.61 -32.34
CA THR A 579 7.91 51.72 -33.78
C THR A 579 7.68 50.32 -34.43
N PRO A 580 6.88 50.20 -35.52
CA PRO A 580 6.64 48.97 -36.33
C PRO A 580 7.30 48.99 -37.75
N ILE A 581 7.39 47.84 -38.46
CA ILE A 581 7.59 47.74 -39.93
C ILE A 581 6.77 46.58 -40.54
N GLU A 582 6.16 46.91 -41.68
CA GLU A 582 5.17 46.24 -42.54
C GLU A 582 5.70 45.16 -43.53
N GLU A 583 4.76 44.30 -43.95
CA GLU A 583 4.39 43.81 -45.29
C GLU A 583 5.39 43.21 -46.31
N SER A 584 5.06 42.01 -46.83
CA SER A 584 4.87 41.78 -48.28
C SER A 584 4.18 40.43 -48.59
N GLU A 585 3.10 40.47 -49.38
CA GLU A 585 2.32 39.36 -49.95
C GLU A 585 2.96 38.75 -51.22
N GLY A 586 2.57 37.51 -51.59
CA GLY A 586 3.06 36.85 -52.81
C GLY A 586 2.46 35.47 -53.17
N THR A 587 1.14 35.38 -53.22
CA THR A 587 0.22 34.67 -54.17
C THR A 587 0.75 33.65 -55.22
N THR A 588 0.11 32.44 -55.19
CA THR A 588 -0.40 31.57 -56.31
C THR A 588 0.41 30.48 -57.07
N THR A 589 -0.15 29.25 -56.99
CA THR A 589 -0.64 28.33 -58.07
C THR A 589 0.24 27.28 -58.79
N ASN A 590 -0.34 26.06 -58.85
CA ASN A 590 -0.38 25.06 -59.96
C ASN A 590 0.90 24.21 -60.20
N GLU A 591 0.91 22.91 -60.57
CA GLU A 591 -0.05 21.94 -61.09
C GLU A 591 0.66 20.55 -61.26
N VAL A 592 -0.11 19.42 -61.26
CA VAL A 592 0.04 18.19 -62.12
C VAL A 592 1.26 17.25 -61.85
N GLU A 593 1.22 15.90 -61.74
CA GLU A 593 0.59 14.78 -62.49
C GLU A 593 0.75 13.44 -61.67
N SER A 594 -0.31 12.67 -61.35
CA SER A 594 -0.79 11.37 -61.89
C SER A 594 0.18 10.18 -62.15
N ARG A 595 -0.35 8.95 -61.82
CA ARG A 595 -0.01 7.54 -62.23
C ARG A 595 0.62 6.66 -61.12
N ASP A 596 0.28 5.38 -60.89
CA ASP A 596 -0.72 4.43 -61.44
C ASP A 596 -0.83 3.18 -60.52
N SER A 597 -2.03 2.61 -60.52
CA SER A 597 -2.57 1.25 -60.22
C SER A 597 -1.79 0.10 -59.56
N GLY A 598 -2.50 -0.65 -58.71
CA GLY A 598 -2.22 -2.05 -58.36
C GLY A 598 -3.23 -2.71 -57.41
N LYS A 599 -4.31 -3.30 -57.96
CA LYS A 599 -5.38 -4.10 -57.30
C LYS A 599 -4.89 -5.45 -56.74
N THR A 600 -5.49 -5.91 -55.61
CA THR A 600 -6.11 -7.25 -55.33
C THR A 600 -6.22 -7.47 -53.81
N SER A 601 -7.41 -7.41 -53.19
CA SER A 601 -8.38 -8.50 -52.90
C SER A 601 -7.97 -9.50 -51.81
N GLY A 602 -8.72 -9.56 -50.70
CA GLY A 602 -8.71 -10.70 -49.75
C GLY A 602 -9.11 -10.41 -48.28
N SER A 603 -10.41 -10.51 -47.97
CA SER A 603 -11.05 -11.07 -46.74
C SER A 603 -10.20 -11.26 -45.44
N ASN A 604 -10.63 -10.81 -44.25
CA ASN A 604 -11.63 -11.46 -43.38
C ASN A 604 -11.98 -10.57 -42.15
N PRO A 605 -13.22 -10.60 -41.63
CA PRO A 605 -13.58 -10.01 -40.34
C PRO A 605 -13.54 -11.06 -39.23
N LEU A 606 -12.75 -10.87 -38.16
CA LEU A 606 -12.77 -11.79 -37.02
C LEU A 606 -12.33 -11.14 -35.69
N GLU A 607 -12.91 -10.00 -35.31
CA GLU A 607 -12.72 -9.42 -33.96
C GLU A 607 -14.04 -9.20 -33.17
N GLY A 608 -15.20 -9.46 -33.77
CA GLY A 608 -16.50 -9.29 -33.10
C GLY A 608 -17.02 -10.52 -32.34
N THR A 609 -16.42 -11.70 -32.50
CA THR A 609 -16.99 -12.96 -31.99
C THR A 609 -16.38 -13.44 -30.67
N ALA A 610 -15.16 -13.00 -30.31
CA ALA A 610 -14.51 -13.42 -29.07
C ALA A 610 -15.13 -12.81 -27.81
N THR A 611 -15.56 -11.54 -27.88
CA THR A 611 -16.24 -10.85 -26.77
C THR A 611 -17.63 -11.40 -26.49
N TRP A 612 -18.38 -11.75 -27.55
CA TRP A 612 -19.69 -12.42 -27.41
C TRP A 612 -19.55 -13.86 -26.90
N MET A 613 -18.54 -14.61 -27.35
CA MET A 613 -18.26 -15.95 -26.80
C MET A 613 -17.88 -15.89 -25.31
N LEU A 614 -17.08 -14.91 -24.89
CA LEU A 614 -16.74 -14.72 -23.47
C LEU A 614 -17.96 -14.34 -22.63
N LEU A 615 -18.83 -13.45 -23.12
CA LEU A 615 -20.07 -13.10 -22.41
C LEU A 615 -21.00 -14.32 -22.28
N THR A 616 -21.16 -15.10 -23.35
CA THR A 616 -22.00 -16.30 -23.31
C THR A 616 -21.44 -17.38 -22.39
N LEU A 617 -20.11 -17.54 -22.33
CA LEU A 617 -19.45 -18.49 -21.43
C LEU A 617 -19.61 -18.06 -19.96
N VAL A 618 -19.49 -16.77 -19.66
CA VAL A 618 -19.77 -16.21 -18.33
C VAL A 618 -21.24 -16.42 -17.97
N THR A 619 -22.19 -16.13 -18.86
CA THR A 619 -23.63 -16.37 -18.58
C THR A 619 -23.96 -17.86 -18.41
N MET A 620 -23.35 -18.76 -19.17
CA MET A 620 -23.53 -20.21 -19.02
C MET A 620 -22.95 -20.72 -17.70
N LEU A 621 -21.80 -20.17 -17.26
CA LEU A 621 -21.21 -20.48 -15.97
C LEU A 621 -22.05 -19.91 -14.82
N PHE A 622 -22.61 -18.71 -14.97
CA PHE A 622 -23.55 -18.12 -14.00
C PHE A 622 -24.84 -18.93 -13.87
N SER A 623 -25.42 -19.41 -14.98
CA SER A 623 -26.60 -20.29 -14.95
C SER A 623 -26.33 -21.69 -14.40
N SER A 624 -25.06 -22.09 -14.25
CA SER A 624 -24.68 -23.37 -13.64
C SER A 624 -24.30 -23.26 -12.16
N CYS A 625 -24.09 -22.04 -11.63
CA CYS A 625 -23.91 -21.78 -10.19
C CYS A 625 -25.23 -21.36 -9.48
N SER A 626 -26.34 -21.16 -10.21
CA SER A 626 -27.69 -21.06 -9.65
C SER A 626 -28.37 -22.42 -9.62
#